data_AF-A0A814VXE8-F1
#
_entry.id   AF-A0A814VXE8-F1
#
_cell.length_a   1.000
_cell.length_b   1.000
_cell.length_c   1.000
_cell.angle_alpha   90.00
_cell.angle_beta   90.00
_cell.angle_gamma   90.00
#
_symmetry.space_group_name_H-M   'P 1'
#
loop_
_entity.id
_entity.type
_entity.pdbx_description
1 polymer ?
#
loop_
_entity_poly.entity_id
_entity_poly.type
_entity_poly.pdbx_seq_one_letter_code
_entity_poly.pdbx_strand_id
1 'polypeptide(L)'
;MSKLRIAIIGAGPSGLSQLLAFKQAEQEERIELVCFERQSDCISAEDIASECYKFGAQSVIISSRQEPIGYTWPAEIKTAPILVRMEGRQAHFKDGSSVDNIDAIIFCTGYRHYYPFMAKRFRLHCDVGEIIPPSLYKSIFWIDQPYLAYLGATRYLYTFPLFELQTALVRDVFLGNVKFPEKDQWQADLNEWKKREKAMVPFHIFVWVDLELDYMRDMLALLHTHDGNQPVSNFDFDKAQKLLKKFFENKLVDILGYRDISYESIASTENTKLIQVYKPWLENMDDSIESFSN
;
A
#
# COMPACT_ATOMS: atom_id res chain seq x y z
N MET A 1 -8.32 29.48 26.39
CA MET A 1 -9.16 28.64 25.51
C MET A 1 -8.75 27.19 25.70
N SER A 2 -9.70 26.25 25.75
CA SER A 2 -9.42 24.83 25.99
C SER A 2 -8.61 24.25 24.84
N LYS A 3 -7.37 23.80 25.13
CA LYS A 3 -6.49 23.09 24.19
C LYS A 3 -7.28 22.01 23.46
N LEU A 4 -7.36 22.12 22.13
CA LEU A 4 -7.97 21.13 21.27
C LEU A 4 -7.33 19.77 21.54
N ARG A 5 -8.17 18.79 21.90
CA ARG A 5 -7.77 17.39 22.13
C ARG A 5 -8.11 16.63 20.86
N ILE A 6 -7.16 16.54 19.94
CA ILE A 6 -7.37 15.86 18.67
C ILE A 6 -6.74 14.46 18.80
N ALA A 7 -7.59 13.45 19.01
CA ALA A 7 -7.22 12.05 18.88
C ALA A 7 -7.81 11.56 17.56
N ILE A 8 -6.97 11.30 16.55
CA ILE A 8 -7.46 10.83 15.25
C ILE A 8 -7.22 9.33 15.17
N ILE A 9 -8.33 8.61 15.25
CA ILE A 9 -8.37 7.15 15.25
C ILE A 9 -8.43 6.68 13.80
N GLY A 10 -7.29 6.23 13.28
CA GLY A 10 -7.23 5.48 12.02
C GLY A 10 -7.23 6.36 10.77
N ALA A 11 -6.05 6.65 10.24
CA ALA A 11 -5.92 7.15 8.86
C ALA A 11 -5.34 6.03 8.01
N GLY A 12 -6.05 5.67 6.95
CA GLY A 12 -5.57 4.70 5.97
C GLY A 12 -4.41 5.22 5.13
N PRO A 13 -4.02 4.47 4.08
CA PRO A 13 -2.89 4.82 3.21
C PRO A 13 -3.09 6.10 2.38
N SER A 14 -4.10 6.91 2.69
CA SER A 14 -4.36 8.15 1.96
C SER A 14 -4.32 9.40 2.82
N GLY A 15 -4.29 9.33 4.17
CA GLY A 15 -4.26 10.54 5.01
C GLY A 15 -5.37 11.58 4.72
N LEU A 16 -6.34 11.29 3.84
CA LEU A 16 -7.26 12.29 3.27
C LEU A 16 -8.22 12.83 4.32
N SER A 17 -8.63 11.97 5.26
CA SER A 17 -9.39 12.38 6.43
C SER A 17 -8.59 13.34 7.33
N GLN A 18 -7.26 13.24 7.32
CA GLN A 18 -6.35 14.09 8.09
C GLN A 18 -6.11 15.44 7.40
N LEU A 19 -5.85 15.45 6.09
CA LEU A 19 -5.74 16.69 5.31
C LEU A 19 -7.01 17.53 5.40
N LEU A 20 -8.18 16.88 5.34
CA LEU A 20 -9.47 17.53 5.57
C LEU A 20 -9.57 18.07 6.99
N ALA A 21 -9.14 17.32 8.00
CA ALA A 21 -9.17 17.76 9.40
C ALA A 21 -8.23 18.95 9.65
N PHE A 22 -7.01 18.97 9.09
CA PHE A 22 -6.09 20.10 9.21
C PHE A 22 -6.60 21.33 8.47
N LYS A 23 -7.10 21.16 7.24
CA LYS A 23 -7.71 22.24 6.46
C LYS A 23 -8.93 22.85 7.15
N GLN A 24 -9.77 22.02 7.78
CA GLN A 24 -10.92 22.48 8.57
C GLN A 24 -10.54 23.12 9.90
N ALA A 25 -9.37 22.79 10.45
CA ALA A 25 -8.99 23.25 11.77
C ALA A 25 -8.51 24.72 11.80
N GLU A 26 -8.25 25.37 10.64
CA GLU A 26 -7.81 26.78 10.53
C GLU A 26 -6.84 27.21 11.65
N GLN A 27 -5.86 26.36 12.02
CA GLN A 27 -5.06 26.61 13.21
C GLN A 27 -3.89 27.56 12.94
N GLU A 28 -3.79 28.62 13.75
CA GLU A 28 -2.67 29.56 13.77
C GLU A 28 -1.41 28.99 14.47
N GLU A 29 -1.53 27.89 15.22
CA GLU A 29 -0.44 27.26 15.99
C GLU A 29 0.05 25.93 15.36
N ARG A 30 1.38 25.71 15.38
CA ARG A 30 2.02 24.49 14.86
C ARG A 30 1.83 23.32 15.84
N ILE A 31 1.47 22.14 15.33
CA ILE A 31 1.04 20.95 16.11
C ILE A 31 2.17 19.90 16.19
N GLU A 32 2.34 19.24 17.35
CA GLU A 32 3.24 18.08 17.55
C GLU A 32 2.48 16.74 17.53
N LEU A 33 2.90 15.81 16.65
CA LEU A 33 2.13 14.59 16.31
C LEU A 33 2.93 13.29 16.47
N VAL A 34 2.25 12.21 16.88
CA VAL A 34 2.79 10.84 16.84
C VAL A 34 1.99 10.00 15.85
N CYS A 35 2.65 9.48 14.82
CA CYS A 35 2.11 8.45 13.93
C CYS A 35 2.43 7.07 14.51
N PHE A 36 1.41 6.36 14.98
CA PHE A 36 1.54 5.01 15.52
C PHE A 36 1.31 3.97 14.43
N GLU A 37 2.32 3.14 14.17
CA GLU A 37 2.30 2.12 13.14
C GLU A 37 2.42 0.70 13.72
N ARG A 38 1.58 -0.19 13.21
CA ARG A 38 1.56 -1.62 13.58
C ARG A 38 2.07 -2.51 12.45
N GLN A 39 1.98 -2.07 11.20
CA GLN A 39 2.35 -2.82 10.00
C GLN A 39 3.87 -2.82 9.79
N SER A 40 4.34 -3.81 9.04
CA SER A 40 5.76 -4.02 8.71
C SER A 40 6.34 -2.93 7.81
N ASP A 41 5.52 -2.38 6.94
CA ASP A 41 5.92 -1.62 5.77
C ASP A 41 5.58 -0.13 5.86
N CYS A 42 4.97 0.29 6.97
CA CYS A 42 4.76 1.69 7.38
C CYS A 42 4.21 2.67 6.33
N ILE A 43 3.61 2.20 5.22
CA ILE A 43 3.26 3.03 4.06
C ILE A 43 2.34 4.19 4.46
N SER A 44 1.34 3.92 5.31
CA SER A 44 0.41 4.96 5.77
C SER A 44 1.13 5.98 6.67
N ALA A 45 1.98 5.51 7.59
CA ALA A 45 2.74 6.40 8.47
C ALA A 45 3.74 7.27 7.70
N GLU A 46 4.39 6.74 6.66
CA GLU A 46 5.30 7.50 5.81
C GLU A 46 4.59 8.64 5.08
N ASP A 47 3.47 8.34 4.42
CA ASP A 47 2.70 9.32 3.65
C ASP A 47 2.10 10.38 4.59
N ILE A 48 1.43 9.94 5.66
CA ILE A 48 0.82 10.84 6.65
C ILE A 48 1.88 11.73 7.33
N ALA A 49 3.04 11.18 7.70
CA ALA A 49 4.10 11.98 8.30
C ALA A 49 4.65 13.02 7.30
N SER A 50 4.84 12.64 6.04
CA SER A 50 5.27 13.55 4.98
C SER A 50 4.25 14.67 4.77
N GLU A 51 2.95 14.35 4.73
CA GLU A 51 1.88 15.35 4.60
C GLU A 51 1.81 16.26 5.83
N CYS A 52 1.90 15.72 7.05
CA CYS A 52 1.94 16.53 8.27
C CYS A 52 3.10 17.53 8.22
N TYR A 53 4.28 17.08 7.81
CA TYR A 53 5.45 17.93 7.64
C TYR A 53 5.23 19.02 6.57
N LYS A 54 4.74 18.63 5.38
CA LYS A 54 4.44 19.54 4.27
C LYS A 54 3.47 20.65 4.68
N PHE A 55 2.45 20.32 5.47
CA PHE A 55 1.43 21.27 5.94
C PHE A 55 1.80 21.98 7.25
N GLY A 56 3.05 21.87 7.72
CA GLY A 56 3.60 22.73 8.77
C GLY A 56 3.47 22.18 10.20
N ALA A 57 3.34 20.86 10.38
CA ALA A 57 3.52 20.24 11.70
C ALA A 57 4.88 20.64 12.29
N GLN A 58 4.92 20.91 13.60
CA GLN A 58 6.16 21.29 14.29
C GLN A 58 7.13 20.12 14.36
N SER A 59 6.60 18.92 14.61
CA SER A 59 7.35 17.68 14.70
C SER A 59 6.40 16.50 14.47
N VAL A 60 6.96 15.43 13.91
CA VAL A 60 6.25 14.16 13.71
C VAL A 60 7.12 13.03 14.23
N ILE A 61 6.55 12.15 15.04
CA ILE A 61 7.22 10.93 15.51
C ILE A 61 6.54 9.71 14.90
N ILE A 62 7.25 8.96 14.08
CA ILE A 62 6.81 7.67 13.54
C ILE A 62 7.24 6.59 14.52
N SER A 63 6.27 6.00 15.23
CA SER A 63 6.49 4.93 16.19
C SER A 63 6.08 3.58 15.61
N SER A 64 6.99 2.61 15.53
CA SER A 64 6.74 1.31 14.89
C SER A 64 7.24 0.12 15.72
N ARG A 65 6.69 -1.08 15.43
CA ARG A 65 7.12 -2.34 16.06
C ARG A 65 8.41 -2.92 15.49
N GLN A 66 8.82 -2.39 14.35
CA GLN A 66 9.81 -2.93 13.43
C GLN A 66 10.98 -1.94 13.39
N GLU A 67 12.13 -2.38 12.91
CA GLU A 67 13.19 -1.42 12.60
C GLU A 67 12.71 -0.42 11.54
N PRO A 68 13.01 0.88 11.69
CA PRO A 68 12.66 1.87 10.69
C PRO A 68 13.24 1.49 9.32
N ILE A 69 12.46 1.70 8.27
CA ILE A 69 13.01 1.68 6.91
C ILE A 69 14.02 2.82 6.83
N GLY A 70 15.20 2.56 6.24
CA GLY A 70 16.37 3.45 6.24
C GLY A 70 16.22 4.74 5.41
N TYR A 71 15.05 5.35 5.41
CA TYR A 71 14.79 6.65 4.81
C TYR A 71 15.57 7.76 5.52
N THR A 72 15.98 8.75 4.75
CA THR A 72 16.52 10.00 5.28
C THR A 72 15.39 10.99 5.47
N TRP A 73 14.93 11.13 6.70
CA TRP A 73 13.88 12.08 7.08
C TRP A 73 14.45 13.48 7.39
N PRO A 74 13.67 14.58 7.22
CA PRO A 74 14.03 15.88 7.77
C PRO A 74 14.07 15.83 9.31
N ALA A 75 14.75 16.79 9.94
CA ALA A 75 14.99 16.77 11.40
C ALA A 75 13.70 16.80 12.25
N GLU A 76 12.63 17.34 11.68
CA GLU A 76 11.29 17.45 12.26
C GLU A 76 10.55 16.10 12.29
N ILE A 77 10.91 15.15 11.41
CA ILE A 77 10.33 13.81 11.38
C ILE A 77 11.33 12.82 12.02
N LYS A 78 10.93 12.22 13.13
CA LYS A 78 11.75 11.27 13.89
C LYS A 78 11.12 9.90 13.87
N THR A 79 11.95 8.87 13.99
CA THR A 79 11.49 7.50 14.21
C THR A 79 11.72 7.12 15.66
N ALA A 80 10.81 6.31 16.22
CA ALA A 80 10.89 5.81 17.58
C ALA A 80 10.45 4.34 17.63
N PRO A 81 10.92 3.55 18.63
CA PRO A 81 10.35 2.25 18.90
C PRO A 81 8.86 2.34 19.25
N ILE A 82 8.20 1.18 19.35
CA ILE A 82 6.76 1.13 19.57
C ILE A 82 6.34 1.88 20.84
N LEU A 83 5.33 2.73 20.72
CA LEU A 83 4.66 3.42 21.81
C LEU A 83 4.05 2.39 22.75
N VAL A 84 4.37 2.50 24.04
CA VAL A 84 3.90 1.59 25.09
C VAL A 84 2.74 2.20 25.85
N ARG A 85 2.83 3.49 26.21
CA ARG A 85 1.82 4.18 27.01
C ARG A 85 1.91 5.70 26.88
N MET A 86 0.83 6.37 27.24
CA MET A 86 0.75 7.83 27.41
C MET A 86 0.54 8.18 28.88
N GLU A 87 1.31 9.13 29.41
CA GLU A 87 1.08 9.80 30.69
C GLU A 87 0.72 11.26 30.44
N GLY A 88 -0.57 11.57 30.41
CA GLY A 88 -1.04 12.89 29.98
C GLY A 88 -0.66 13.16 28.52
N ARG A 89 0.28 14.08 28.30
CA ARG A 89 0.85 14.43 26.97
C ARG A 89 2.25 13.87 26.74
N GLN A 90 2.73 12.99 27.63
CA GLN A 90 4.01 12.33 27.49
C GLN A 90 3.83 10.94 26.86
N ALA A 91 4.52 10.69 25.75
CA ALA A 91 4.61 9.39 25.09
C ALA A 91 5.82 8.62 25.62
N HIS A 92 5.63 7.33 25.96
CA HIS A 92 6.73 6.44 26.39
C HIS A 92 6.89 5.27 25.41
N PHE A 93 8.12 5.04 24.97
CA PHE A 93 8.45 4.05 23.97
C PHE A 93 9.12 2.82 24.58
N LYS A 94 9.20 1.73 23.80
CA LYS A 94 9.67 0.43 24.26
C LYS A 94 11.13 0.41 24.74
N ASP A 95 11.97 1.29 24.23
CA ASP A 95 13.37 1.44 24.65
C ASP A 95 13.54 2.23 25.96
N GLY A 96 12.44 2.70 26.56
CA GLY A 96 12.45 3.52 27.76
C GLY A 96 12.56 5.01 27.50
N SER A 97 12.73 5.44 26.24
CA SER A 97 12.68 6.85 25.87
C SER A 97 11.27 7.42 26.02
N SER A 98 11.19 8.75 26.17
CA SER A 98 9.92 9.45 26.23
C SER A 98 9.99 10.80 25.52
N VAL A 99 8.84 11.25 25.01
CA VAL A 99 8.68 12.58 24.42
C VAL A 99 7.46 13.26 25.04
N ASP A 100 7.66 14.49 25.50
CA ASP A 100 6.61 15.34 26.05
C ASP A 100 5.84 16.11 24.99
N ASN A 101 4.78 16.81 25.42
CA ASN A 101 4.03 17.76 24.62
C ASN A 101 3.34 17.21 23.36
N ILE A 102 3.04 15.91 23.30
CA ILE A 102 2.23 15.35 22.21
C ILE A 102 0.84 15.99 22.17
N ASP A 103 0.46 16.59 21.03
CA ASP A 103 -0.87 17.19 20.81
C ASP A 103 -1.85 16.18 20.22
N ALA A 104 -1.36 15.27 19.36
CA ALA A 104 -2.21 14.31 18.67
C ALA A 104 -1.49 12.98 18.38
N ILE A 105 -2.29 11.92 18.34
CA ILE A 105 -1.85 10.57 17.93
C ILE A 105 -2.69 10.16 16.72
N ILE A 106 -2.01 9.70 15.68
CA ILE A 106 -2.62 9.14 14.47
C ILE A 106 -2.31 7.65 14.40
N PHE A 107 -3.34 6.82 14.35
CA PHE A 107 -3.17 5.37 14.19
C PHE A 107 -3.08 5.01 12.70
N CYS A 108 -1.89 4.63 12.25
CA CYS A 108 -1.60 4.17 10.90
C CYS A 108 -1.66 2.64 10.80
N THR A 109 -2.38 1.95 11.70
CA THR A 109 -2.21 0.52 11.99
C THR A 109 -2.80 -0.47 10.96
N GLY A 110 -3.12 0.00 9.76
CA GLY A 110 -3.74 -0.79 8.71
C GLY A 110 -5.23 -1.13 8.96
N TYR A 111 -5.74 -2.01 8.10
CA TYR A 111 -7.15 -2.41 8.04
C TYR A 111 -7.33 -3.89 8.39
N ARG A 112 -8.57 -4.39 8.33
CA ARG A 112 -8.85 -5.83 8.42
C ARG A 112 -9.83 -6.20 7.32
N HIS A 113 -9.64 -7.37 6.74
CA HIS A 113 -10.67 -8.01 5.93
C HIS A 113 -11.93 -8.22 6.79
N TYR A 114 -13.03 -7.56 6.41
CA TYR A 114 -14.28 -7.62 7.16
C TYR A 114 -15.48 -7.66 6.22
N TYR A 115 -16.13 -8.83 6.15
CA TYR A 115 -17.26 -9.10 5.26
C TYR A 115 -18.52 -9.41 6.09
N PRO A 116 -19.18 -8.40 6.70
CA PRO A 116 -20.30 -8.62 7.62
C PRO A 116 -21.52 -9.24 6.92
N PHE A 117 -21.63 -9.03 5.61
CA PHE A 117 -22.71 -9.53 4.77
C PHE A 117 -22.56 -11.02 4.38
N MET A 118 -21.40 -11.64 4.57
CA MET A 118 -21.17 -13.03 4.18
C MET A 118 -21.40 -14.00 5.34
N ALA A 119 -21.78 -15.25 5.03
CA ALA A 119 -21.79 -16.33 6.02
C ALA A 119 -20.37 -16.61 6.54
N LYS A 120 -20.20 -16.90 7.83
CA LYS A 120 -18.88 -17.08 8.48
C LYS A 120 -17.94 -18.01 7.71
N ARG A 121 -18.47 -19.14 7.19
CA ARG A 121 -17.71 -20.14 6.42
C ARG A 121 -17.11 -19.65 5.10
N PHE A 122 -17.59 -18.52 4.60
CA PHE A 122 -17.09 -17.93 3.36
C PHE A 122 -16.32 -16.64 3.59
N ARG A 123 -16.21 -16.13 4.81
CA ARG A 123 -15.47 -14.91 5.09
C ARG A 123 -13.98 -15.20 4.95
N LEU A 124 -13.30 -14.45 4.10
CA LEU A 124 -11.86 -14.50 4.02
C LEU A 124 -11.25 -14.04 5.36
N HIS A 125 -10.36 -14.88 5.88
CA HIS A 125 -9.51 -14.56 7.03
C HIS A 125 -8.06 -14.64 6.54
N CYS A 126 -7.47 -13.47 6.32
CA CYS A 126 -6.07 -13.31 5.94
C CYS A 126 -5.48 -12.11 6.69
N ASP A 127 -4.18 -12.14 6.88
CA ASP A 127 -3.45 -10.98 7.38
C ASP A 127 -3.29 -9.96 6.24
N VAL A 128 -3.32 -8.67 6.56
CA VAL A 128 -3.21 -7.55 5.59
C VAL A 128 -1.91 -7.59 4.77
N GLY A 129 -0.93 -8.35 5.26
CA GLY A 129 0.38 -8.52 4.63
C GLY A 129 0.43 -9.57 3.53
N GLU A 130 -0.57 -10.45 3.42
CA GLU A 130 -0.49 -11.64 2.57
C GLU A 130 -0.83 -11.31 1.10
N ILE A 131 0.11 -11.59 0.19
CA ILE A 131 -0.14 -11.64 -1.25
C ILE A 131 -0.87 -12.94 -1.62
N ILE A 132 -0.68 -14.02 -0.85
CA ILE A 132 -1.27 -15.34 -1.11
C ILE A 132 -2.22 -15.77 0.03
N PRO A 133 -3.52 -15.41 -0.04
CA PRO A 133 -4.48 -15.74 1.01
C PRO A 133 -4.74 -17.25 1.14
N PRO A 134 -4.89 -17.78 2.36
CA PRO A 134 -4.89 -19.22 2.65
C PRO A 134 -6.11 -20.01 2.14
N SER A 135 -7.15 -19.35 1.63
CA SER A 135 -8.42 -19.99 1.24
C SER A 135 -8.82 -19.71 -0.20
N LEU A 136 -7.93 -19.06 -0.97
CA LEU A 136 -8.20 -18.61 -2.32
C LEU A 136 -7.23 -19.29 -3.30
N TYR A 137 -7.76 -20.15 -4.16
CA TYR A 137 -7.04 -20.66 -5.33
C TYR A 137 -6.79 -19.50 -6.30
N LYS A 138 -5.55 -19.41 -6.81
CA LYS A 138 -5.05 -18.28 -7.61
C LYS A 138 -5.32 -16.92 -6.94
N SER A 139 -5.34 -16.89 -5.61
CA SER A 139 -5.69 -15.70 -4.81
C SER A 139 -7.03 -15.04 -5.17
N ILE A 140 -7.94 -15.77 -5.83
CA ILE A 140 -9.24 -15.27 -6.30
C ILE A 140 -10.39 -16.20 -5.86
N PHE A 141 -10.30 -17.50 -6.17
CA PHE A 141 -11.44 -18.41 -6.11
C PHE A 141 -11.47 -19.14 -4.77
N TRP A 142 -12.61 -19.12 -4.08
CA TRP A 142 -12.75 -19.83 -2.82
C TRP A 142 -12.56 -21.34 -3.02
N ILE A 143 -11.60 -21.93 -2.31
CA ILE A 143 -11.17 -23.32 -2.58
C ILE A 143 -12.30 -24.34 -2.42
N ASP A 144 -13.27 -24.07 -1.54
CA ASP A 144 -14.41 -24.96 -1.32
C ASP A 144 -15.62 -24.67 -2.19
N GLN A 145 -15.65 -23.53 -2.89
CA GLN A 145 -16.77 -23.06 -3.70
C GLN A 145 -16.23 -22.23 -4.88
N PRO A 146 -15.93 -22.89 -6.02
CA PRO A 146 -15.22 -22.24 -7.13
C PRO A 146 -16.00 -21.13 -7.83
N TYR A 147 -17.31 -21.04 -7.57
CA TYR A 147 -18.19 -19.96 -8.06
C TYR A 147 -18.21 -18.73 -7.14
N LEU A 148 -17.45 -18.75 -6.04
CA LEU A 148 -17.23 -17.59 -5.18
C LEU A 148 -15.84 -17.02 -5.45
N ALA A 149 -15.80 -15.81 -5.99
CA ALA A 149 -14.57 -15.09 -6.29
C ALA A 149 -14.37 -13.88 -5.38
N TYR A 150 -13.11 -13.64 -5.02
CA TYR A 150 -12.61 -12.49 -4.30
C TYR A 150 -11.66 -11.73 -5.23
N LEU A 151 -12.04 -10.51 -5.60
CA LEU A 151 -11.18 -9.61 -6.38
C LEU A 151 -10.60 -8.57 -5.45
N GLY A 152 -9.32 -8.25 -5.62
CA GLY A 152 -8.65 -7.34 -4.72
C GLY A 152 -8.83 -7.80 -3.26
N ALA A 153 -8.35 -9.00 -2.95
CA ALA A 153 -8.25 -9.49 -1.58
C ALA A 153 -6.82 -9.75 -1.07
N THR A 154 -5.80 -9.46 -1.89
CA THR A 154 -4.39 -9.66 -1.55
C THR A 154 -3.77 -8.36 -1.03
N ARG A 155 -2.52 -8.41 -0.55
CA ARG A 155 -1.68 -7.22 -0.51
C ARG A 155 -1.31 -6.80 -1.94
N TYR A 156 -1.22 -5.49 -2.21
CA TYR A 156 -0.92 -4.95 -3.55
C TYR A 156 0.35 -4.10 -3.58
N LEU A 157 1.19 -4.34 -4.57
CA LEU A 157 2.16 -3.38 -5.11
C LEU A 157 1.74 -2.95 -6.53
N TYR A 158 1.16 -3.88 -7.28
CA TYR A 158 0.43 -3.64 -8.52
C TYR A 158 -1.08 -3.56 -8.25
N THR A 159 -1.75 -2.53 -8.80
CA THR A 159 -3.18 -2.30 -8.53
C THR A 159 -4.05 -2.54 -9.76
N PHE A 160 -4.27 -1.54 -10.61
CA PHE A 160 -5.22 -1.64 -11.72
C PHE A 160 -4.91 -2.79 -12.69
N PRO A 161 -3.66 -2.99 -13.16
CA PRO A 161 -3.34 -4.10 -14.06
C PRO A 161 -3.58 -5.46 -13.41
N LEU A 162 -3.34 -5.57 -12.10
CA LEU A 162 -3.64 -6.78 -11.35
C LEU A 162 -5.16 -7.03 -11.33
N PHE A 163 -5.96 -6.02 -10.99
CA PHE A 163 -7.42 -6.16 -10.92
C PHE A 163 -8.04 -6.48 -12.28
N GLU A 164 -7.51 -5.92 -13.37
CA GLU A 164 -7.91 -6.26 -14.73
C GLU A 164 -7.68 -7.74 -15.04
N LEU A 165 -6.49 -8.28 -14.72
CA LEU A 165 -6.18 -9.70 -14.89
C LEU A 165 -7.07 -10.60 -14.02
N GLN A 166 -7.26 -10.26 -12.75
CA GLN A 166 -8.15 -11.03 -11.86
C GLN A 166 -9.58 -11.05 -12.40
N THR A 167 -10.09 -9.90 -12.88
CA THR A 167 -11.45 -9.77 -13.43
C THR A 167 -11.60 -10.55 -14.73
N ALA A 168 -10.62 -10.46 -15.63
CA ALA A 168 -10.60 -11.23 -16.88
C ALA A 168 -10.61 -12.75 -16.61
N LEU A 169 -9.86 -13.21 -15.60
CA LEU A 169 -9.82 -14.61 -15.23
C LEU A 169 -11.15 -15.08 -14.64
N VAL A 170 -11.75 -14.31 -13.73
CA VAL A 170 -13.10 -14.61 -13.21
C VAL A 170 -14.12 -14.71 -14.34
N ARG A 171 -14.11 -13.76 -15.27
CA ARG A 171 -14.98 -13.79 -16.45
C ARG A 171 -14.81 -15.08 -17.23
N ASP A 172 -13.59 -15.43 -17.61
CA ASP A 172 -13.34 -16.58 -18.48
C ASP A 172 -13.65 -17.92 -17.79
N VAL A 173 -13.42 -18.03 -16.48
CA VAL A 173 -13.82 -19.20 -15.71
C VAL A 173 -15.34 -19.32 -15.64
N PHE A 174 -16.05 -18.23 -15.37
CA PHE A 174 -17.51 -18.25 -15.22
C PHE A 174 -18.23 -18.46 -16.57
N LEU A 175 -17.64 -18.01 -17.67
CA LEU A 175 -18.12 -18.31 -19.03
C LEU A 175 -17.73 -19.71 -19.51
N GLY A 176 -16.91 -20.45 -18.75
CA GLY A 176 -16.44 -21.78 -19.12
C GLY A 176 -15.38 -21.79 -20.23
N ASN A 177 -14.81 -20.62 -20.52
CA ASN A 177 -13.65 -20.48 -21.40
C ASN A 177 -12.46 -21.15 -20.72
N VAL A 178 -12.07 -20.68 -19.53
CA VAL A 178 -10.99 -21.30 -18.76
C VAL A 178 -11.53 -22.43 -17.92
N LYS A 179 -10.94 -23.63 -18.08
CA LYS A 179 -11.22 -24.79 -17.24
C LYS A 179 -10.07 -25.00 -16.27
N PHE A 180 -10.37 -24.93 -14.99
CA PHE A 180 -9.40 -25.25 -13.96
C PHE A 180 -9.10 -26.74 -13.86
N PRO A 181 -7.91 -27.10 -13.36
CA PRO A 181 -7.59 -28.49 -13.06
C PRO A 181 -8.47 -29.05 -11.94
N GLU A 182 -8.31 -30.34 -11.64
CA GLU A 182 -9.00 -30.99 -10.53
C GLU A 182 -8.69 -30.34 -9.18
N LYS A 183 -9.64 -30.38 -8.24
CA LYS A 183 -9.57 -29.66 -6.95
C LYS A 183 -8.32 -29.98 -6.14
N ASP A 184 -7.81 -31.21 -6.18
CA ASP A 184 -6.60 -31.60 -5.45
C ASP A 184 -5.36 -30.81 -5.91
N GLN A 185 -5.33 -30.40 -7.18
CA GLN A 185 -4.25 -29.58 -7.73
C GLN A 185 -4.32 -28.13 -7.23
N TRP A 186 -5.50 -27.64 -6.81
CA TRP A 186 -5.67 -26.28 -6.31
C TRP A 186 -4.97 -26.09 -4.97
N GLN A 187 -5.11 -27.08 -4.10
CA GLN A 187 -4.48 -27.06 -2.78
C GLN A 187 -2.95 -27.16 -2.91
N ALA A 188 -2.46 -27.97 -3.86
CA ALA A 188 -1.04 -28.09 -4.16
C ALA A 188 -0.44 -26.78 -4.68
N ASP A 189 -1.08 -26.15 -5.68
CA ASP A 189 -0.70 -24.85 -6.22
C ASP A 189 -0.68 -23.76 -5.14
N LEU A 190 -1.75 -23.66 -4.34
CA LEU A 190 -1.82 -22.72 -3.23
C LEU A 190 -0.68 -22.94 -2.22
N ASN A 191 -0.39 -24.20 -1.87
CA ASN A 191 0.70 -24.51 -0.94
C ASN A 191 2.07 -24.12 -1.50
N GLU A 192 2.28 -24.27 -2.81
CA GLU A 192 3.50 -23.83 -3.48
C GLU A 192 3.66 -22.30 -3.44
N TRP A 193 2.61 -21.55 -3.79
CA TRP A 193 2.61 -20.09 -3.69
C TRP A 193 2.85 -19.60 -2.27
N LYS A 194 2.21 -20.19 -1.27
CA LYS A 194 2.45 -19.86 0.15
C LYS A 194 3.86 -20.21 0.59
N LYS A 195 4.46 -21.29 0.05
CA LYS A 195 5.86 -21.63 0.33
C LYS A 195 6.80 -20.58 -0.25
N ARG A 196 6.52 -20.09 -1.47
CA ARG A 196 7.28 -18.99 -2.10
C ARG A 196 7.17 -17.73 -1.27
N GLU A 197 5.96 -17.30 -0.91
CA GLU A 197 5.72 -16.13 -0.06
C GLU A 197 6.47 -16.20 1.28
N LYS A 198 6.37 -17.34 1.99
CA LYS A 198 7.07 -17.54 3.28
C LYS A 198 8.59 -17.57 3.17
N ALA A 199 9.13 -17.94 2.01
CA ALA A 199 10.57 -17.90 1.78
C ALA A 199 11.10 -16.47 1.60
N MET A 200 10.22 -15.49 1.39
CA MET A 200 10.61 -14.11 1.21
C MET A 200 11.00 -13.49 2.53
N VAL A 201 12.13 -12.77 2.51
CA VAL A 201 12.59 -12.02 3.67
C VAL A 201 11.60 -10.88 3.90
N PRO A 202 11.00 -10.77 5.10
CA PRO A 202 10.24 -9.58 5.47
C PRO A 202 11.11 -8.34 5.20
N PHE A 203 10.54 -7.26 4.66
CA PHE A 203 11.22 -5.98 4.35
C PHE A 203 12.04 -5.88 3.05
N HIS A 204 12.22 -6.96 2.27
CA HIS A 204 12.90 -6.81 0.97
C HIS A 204 11.89 -6.50 -0.15
N ILE A 205 11.39 -5.26 -0.20
CA ILE A 205 10.31 -4.83 -1.13
C ILE A 205 10.49 -5.30 -2.58
N PHE A 206 11.73 -5.35 -3.08
CA PHE A 206 12.03 -5.80 -4.44
C PHE A 206 11.68 -7.27 -4.71
N VAL A 207 11.74 -8.13 -3.68
CA VAL A 207 11.37 -9.54 -3.79
C VAL A 207 9.85 -9.70 -3.79
N TRP A 208 9.14 -8.82 -3.08
CA TRP A 208 7.68 -8.75 -3.11
C TRP A 208 7.17 -8.25 -4.47
N VAL A 209 7.87 -7.29 -5.10
CA VAL A 209 7.62 -6.87 -6.48
C VAL A 209 7.69 -8.06 -7.44
N ASP A 210 8.73 -8.88 -7.30
CA ASP A 210 8.92 -10.06 -8.16
C ASP A 210 7.84 -11.12 -7.94
N LEU A 211 7.49 -11.40 -6.69
CA LEU A 211 6.46 -12.37 -6.35
C LEU A 211 5.09 -11.99 -6.91
N GLU A 212 4.68 -10.73 -6.79
CA GLU A 212 3.38 -10.28 -7.31
C GLU A 212 3.35 -10.26 -8.83
N LEU A 213 4.45 -9.88 -9.47
CA LEU A 213 4.56 -9.92 -10.93
C LEU A 213 4.48 -11.36 -11.46
N ASP A 214 5.14 -12.31 -10.80
CA ASP A 214 5.04 -13.73 -11.13
C ASP A 214 3.60 -14.23 -11.00
N TYR A 215 2.89 -13.80 -9.96
CA TYR A 215 1.47 -14.12 -9.78
C TYR A 215 0.61 -13.54 -10.91
N MET A 216 0.85 -12.29 -11.31
CA MET A 216 0.14 -11.70 -12.45
C MET A 216 0.43 -12.46 -13.76
N ARG A 217 1.68 -12.91 -13.99
CA ARG A 217 2.06 -13.72 -15.15
C ARG A 217 1.40 -15.09 -15.15
N ASP A 218 1.30 -15.73 -13.98
CA ASP A 218 0.60 -17.01 -13.81
C ASP A 218 -0.89 -16.90 -14.16
N MET A 219 -1.56 -15.82 -13.75
CA MET A 219 -2.94 -15.55 -14.17
C MET A 219 -3.06 -15.30 -15.67
N LEU A 220 -2.16 -14.49 -16.24
CA LEU A 220 -2.17 -14.18 -17.67
C LEU A 220 -2.04 -15.45 -18.53
N ALA A 221 -1.20 -16.40 -18.11
CA ALA A 221 -1.00 -17.68 -18.80
C ALA A 221 -2.28 -18.55 -18.88
N LEU A 222 -3.26 -18.30 -18.02
CA LEU A 222 -4.54 -19.02 -18.04
C LEU A 222 -5.55 -18.39 -18.99
N LEU A 223 -5.40 -17.12 -19.38
CA LEU A 223 -6.42 -16.40 -20.14
C LEU A 223 -6.44 -16.80 -21.62
N HIS A 224 -7.62 -17.10 -22.14
CA HIS A 224 -7.83 -17.53 -23.52
C HIS A 224 -7.51 -16.45 -24.56
N THR A 225 -7.69 -15.19 -24.20
CA THR A 225 -7.31 -14.03 -25.01
C THR A 225 -5.79 -13.92 -25.22
N HIS A 226 -4.97 -14.76 -24.58
CA HIS A 226 -3.54 -14.87 -24.90
C HIS A 226 -3.25 -15.74 -26.15
N ASP A 227 -4.21 -15.97 -27.05
CA ASP A 227 -4.01 -16.78 -28.28
C ASP A 227 -3.16 -16.11 -29.38
N GLY A 228 -2.40 -15.06 -29.04
CA GLY A 228 -1.50 -14.35 -29.95
C GLY A 228 -2.17 -13.29 -30.81
N ASN A 229 -3.52 -13.21 -30.83
CA ASN A 229 -4.24 -12.25 -31.67
C ASN A 229 -4.85 -11.05 -30.92
N GLN A 230 -5.10 -11.15 -29.60
CA GLN A 230 -5.78 -10.09 -28.81
C GLN A 230 -5.23 -10.02 -27.36
N PRO A 231 -4.09 -9.36 -27.09
CA PRO A 231 -3.54 -9.31 -25.75
C PRO A 231 -4.54 -8.76 -24.72
N VAL A 232 -4.63 -9.41 -23.56
CA VAL A 232 -5.53 -8.99 -22.46
C VAL A 232 -5.17 -7.60 -21.96
N SER A 233 -3.88 -7.26 -22.00
CA SER A 233 -3.39 -5.92 -21.76
C SER A 233 -2.10 -5.65 -22.55
N ASN A 234 -1.88 -4.38 -22.89
CA ASN A 234 -0.60 -3.87 -23.40
C ASN A 234 0.40 -3.63 -22.25
N PHE A 235 0.25 -4.33 -21.12
CA PHE A 235 1.06 -4.11 -19.93
C PHE A 235 2.43 -4.77 -20.10
N ASP A 236 3.48 -3.96 -20.22
CA ASP A 236 4.86 -4.45 -20.23
C ASP A 236 5.30 -4.83 -18.80
N PHE A 237 5.19 -6.12 -18.48
CA PHE A 237 5.55 -6.68 -17.17
C PHE A 237 7.02 -6.42 -16.80
N ASP A 238 7.95 -6.55 -17.75
CA ASP A 238 9.39 -6.40 -17.48
C ASP A 238 9.75 -4.94 -17.25
N LYS A 239 9.17 -4.03 -18.03
CA LYS A 239 9.32 -2.59 -17.80
C LYS A 239 8.65 -2.17 -16.50
N ALA A 240 7.47 -2.69 -16.18
CA ALA A 240 6.77 -2.41 -14.92
C ALA A 240 7.58 -2.87 -13.70
N GLN A 241 8.22 -4.04 -13.75
CA GLN A 241 9.12 -4.53 -12.70
C GLN A 241 10.28 -3.56 -12.46
N LYS A 242 10.99 -3.18 -13.52
CA LYS A 242 12.13 -2.28 -13.45
C LYS A 242 11.75 -0.91 -12.90
N LEU A 243 10.65 -0.34 -13.40
CA LEU A 243 10.19 0.98 -12.96
C LEU A 243 9.68 0.97 -11.52
N LEU A 244 8.97 -0.08 -11.08
CA LEU A 244 8.50 -0.17 -9.71
C LEU A 244 9.66 -0.36 -8.72
N LYS A 245 10.69 -1.15 -9.07
CA LYS A 245 11.91 -1.24 -8.27
C LYS A 245 12.63 0.10 -8.20
N LYS A 246 12.80 0.78 -9.34
CA LYS A 246 13.38 2.13 -9.40
C LYS A 246 12.60 3.14 -8.56
N PHE A 247 11.27 3.06 -8.53
CA PHE A 247 10.42 3.88 -7.67
C PHE A 247 10.78 3.70 -6.19
N PHE A 248 10.89 2.45 -5.72
CA PHE A 248 11.29 2.19 -4.34
C PHE A 248 12.74 2.60 -4.03
N GLU A 249 13.66 2.45 -4.98
CA GLU A 249 15.04 2.97 -4.86
C GLU A 249 15.06 4.49 -4.70
N ASN A 250 14.33 5.21 -5.55
CA ASN A 250 14.22 6.66 -5.49
C ASN A 250 13.61 7.13 -4.15
N LYS A 251 12.62 6.39 -3.64
CA LYS A 251 12.03 6.64 -2.33
C LYS A 251 13.04 6.47 -1.18
N LEU A 252 13.98 5.52 -1.29
CA LEU A 252 15.09 5.36 -0.33
C LEU A 252 16.10 6.50 -0.40
N VAL A 253 16.33 7.06 -1.60
CA VAL A 253 17.22 8.20 -1.82
C VAL A 253 16.62 9.48 -1.24
N ASP A 254 15.36 9.77 -1.57
CA ASP A 254 14.66 10.97 -1.11
C ASP A 254 13.16 10.69 -0.90
N ILE A 255 12.79 10.53 0.37
CA ILE A 255 11.41 10.20 0.77
C ILE A 255 10.42 11.36 0.53
N LEU A 256 10.90 12.60 0.40
CA LEU A 256 10.04 13.75 0.11
C LEU A 256 10.06 14.13 -1.38
N GLY A 257 11.19 13.91 -2.07
CA GLY A 257 11.38 14.25 -3.48
C GLY A 257 11.08 13.14 -4.48
N TYR A 258 10.82 11.89 -4.06
CA TYR A 258 10.56 10.78 -5.01
C TYR A 258 9.36 11.03 -5.95
N ARG A 259 8.40 11.88 -5.53
CA ARG A 259 7.22 12.26 -6.31
C ARG A 259 7.55 13.22 -7.46
N ASP A 260 8.72 13.85 -7.44
CA ASP A 260 9.16 14.81 -8.47
C ASP A 260 9.84 14.13 -9.66
N ILE A 261 9.99 12.80 -9.62
CA ILE A 261 10.69 12.00 -10.62
C ILE A 261 9.70 11.50 -11.68
N SER A 262 10.01 11.78 -12.95
CA SER A 262 9.24 11.26 -14.09
C SER A 262 9.69 9.85 -14.48
N TYR A 263 8.72 9.01 -14.82
CA TYR A 263 8.93 7.66 -15.33
C TYR A 263 8.34 7.52 -16.74
N GLU A 264 8.95 6.66 -17.55
CA GLU A 264 8.41 6.33 -18.86
C GLU A 264 7.11 5.55 -18.74
N SER A 265 6.19 5.76 -19.69
CA SER A 265 4.98 4.95 -19.76
C SER A 265 5.32 3.48 -20.07
N ILE A 266 4.60 2.58 -19.41
CA ILE A 266 4.63 1.13 -19.64
C ILE A 266 3.62 0.67 -20.70
N ALA A 267 2.70 1.55 -21.10
CA ALA A 267 1.59 1.23 -21.99
C ALA A 267 1.68 1.95 -23.35
N SER A 268 2.47 3.02 -23.45
CA SER A 268 2.64 3.76 -24.70
C SER A 268 3.65 3.06 -25.61
N THR A 269 3.25 2.84 -26.86
CA THR A 269 4.13 2.35 -27.94
C THR A 269 4.85 3.48 -28.68
N GLU A 270 4.51 4.73 -28.37
CA GLU A 270 5.14 5.92 -28.95
C GLU A 270 6.23 6.45 -28.00
N ASN A 271 7.25 7.12 -28.55
CA ASN A 271 8.24 7.85 -27.77
C ASN A 271 7.56 9.05 -27.08
N THR A 272 6.90 8.81 -25.96
CA THR A 272 6.26 9.83 -25.15
C THR A 272 7.34 10.63 -24.42
N LYS A 273 7.34 11.95 -24.64
CA LYS A 273 8.24 12.86 -23.94
C LYS A 273 7.98 12.81 -22.43
N LEU A 274 9.03 12.58 -21.64
CA LEU A 274 8.94 12.71 -20.18
C LEU A 274 8.69 14.17 -19.81
N ILE A 275 7.61 14.40 -19.05
CA ILE A 275 7.26 15.72 -18.52
C ILE A 275 7.77 15.77 -17.08
N GLN A 276 8.55 16.81 -16.76
CA GLN A 276 8.97 17.10 -15.39
C GLN A 276 7.83 17.76 -14.62
N VAL A 277 7.76 17.55 -13.32
CA VAL A 277 6.80 18.26 -12.48
C VAL A 277 7.03 19.77 -12.59
N TYR A 278 5.96 20.55 -12.75
CA TYR A 278 6.06 22.00 -12.89
C TYR A 278 6.50 22.67 -11.59
N LYS A 279 6.21 22.04 -10.46
CA LYS A 279 6.50 22.49 -9.10
C LYS A 279 6.80 21.28 -8.21
N PRO A 280 7.85 21.33 -7.35
CA PRO A 280 8.15 20.25 -6.42
C PRO A 280 6.97 19.92 -5.50
N TRP A 281 6.76 18.64 -5.19
CA TRP A 281 5.64 18.17 -4.37
C TRP A 281 5.58 18.87 -3.01
N LEU A 282 6.72 19.13 -2.38
CA LEU A 282 6.79 19.77 -1.06
C LEU A 282 6.28 21.21 -1.11
N GLU A 283 6.46 21.91 -2.23
CA GLU A 283 6.02 23.30 -2.42
C GLU A 283 4.60 23.40 -3.02
N ASN A 284 4.11 22.32 -3.61
CA ASN A 284 2.80 22.29 -4.27
C ASN A 284 1.67 22.00 -3.27
N MET A 285 1.00 23.05 -2.80
CA MET A 285 -0.11 22.96 -1.84
C MET A 285 -1.49 22.82 -2.48
N ASP A 286 -1.60 22.97 -3.81
CA ASP A 286 -2.87 22.86 -4.54
C ASP A 286 -3.01 21.43 -5.08
N ASP A 287 -4.02 20.72 -4.59
CA ASP A 287 -4.36 19.35 -4.96
C ASP A 287 -5.49 19.26 -6.00
N SER A 288 -5.91 20.41 -6.58
CA SER A 288 -6.94 20.47 -7.60
C SER A 288 -6.47 19.87 -8.94
N ILE A 289 -7.42 19.28 -9.66
CA ILE A 289 -7.17 18.74 -11.00
C ILE A 289 -6.81 19.87 -11.99
N GLU A 290 -7.38 21.06 -11.79
CA GLU A 290 -7.10 22.25 -12.59
C GLU A 290 -5.65 22.70 -12.42
N SER A 291 -5.14 22.81 -11.18
CA SER A 291 -3.74 23.18 -10.96
C SER A 291 -2.77 22.10 -11.45
N PHE A 292 -3.16 20.83 -11.44
CA PHE A 292 -2.31 19.74 -11.92
C PHE A 292 -2.22 19.66 -13.45
N SER A 293 -3.26 20.11 -14.16
CA SER A 293 -3.37 19.98 -15.62
C SER A 293 -2.84 21.19 -16.40
N ASN A 294 -2.52 22.30 -15.72
CA ASN A 294 -1.99 23.54 -16.30
C ASN A 294 -0.45 23.58 -16.27
#